data_AF-A0A2E0Z121-F1
#
_entry.id   AF-A0A2E0Z121-F1
#
_cell.length_a   1.000
_cell.length_b   1.000
_cell.length_c   1.000
_cell.angle_alpha   90.00
_cell.angle_beta   90.00
_cell.angle_gamma   90.00
#
_symmetry.space_group_name_H-M   'P 1'
#
loop_
_entity.id
_entity.type
_entity.pdbx_description
1 polymer ?
#
loop_
_entity_poly.entity_id
_entity_poly.type
_entity_poly.pdbx_seq_one_letter_code
_entity_poly.pdbx_strand_id
1 'polypeptide(L)'
;MEKLNSQGCEEVEIQVIDGETHLVGLAAAAHIHQGSVHDWYEELEDLDETAATQIMFLLDLGYNISDTMDRYEDVCLFEGTASDYAYELINETTEIPETLRYYIDYDAIARDMKINGEITEIERELIVTNAQEF
;
A
#
# COMPACT_ATOMS: atom_id res chain seq x y z
N MET A 1 -11.73 1.52 -30.10
CA MET A 1 -10.72 2.07 -31.02
C MET A 1 -11.20 2.22 -32.46
N GLU A 2 -11.81 1.23 -33.12
CA GLU A 2 -12.17 1.32 -34.56
C GLU A 2 -12.94 2.59 -34.97
N LYS A 3 -13.93 3.02 -34.17
CA LYS A 3 -14.68 4.26 -34.40
C LYS A 3 -13.80 5.52 -34.33
N LEU A 4 -12.89 5.58 -33.35
CA LEU A 4 -11.97 6.71 -33.15
C LEU A 4 -10.92 6.76 -34.27
N ASN A 5 -10.39 5.60 -34.65
CA ASN A 5 -9.44 5.49 -35.76
C ASN A 5 -10.05 5.97 -37.09
N SER A 6 -11.34 5.69 -37.32
CA SER A 6 -12.05 6.19 -38.52
C SER A 6 -12.18 7.72 -38.57
N GLN A 7 -12.02 8.40 -37.43
CA GLN A 7 -12.03 9.86 -37.30
C GLN A 7 -10.61 10.46 -37.33
N GLY A 8 -9.57 9.63 -37.53
CA GLY A 8 -8.17 10.06 -37.52
C GLY A 8 -7.57 10.22 -36.12
N CYS A 9 -8.26 9.76 -35.07
CA CYS A 9 -7.69 9.72 -33.72
C CYS A 9 -6.82 8.47 -33.58
N GLU A 10 -5.52 8.66 -33.38
CA GLU A 10 -4.54 7.56 -33.28
C GLU A 10 -4.15 7.25 -31.82
N GLU A 11 -4.27 8.23 -30.93
CA GLU A 11 -3.89 8.14 -29.52
C GLU A 11 -5.01 8.68 -28.61
N VAL A 12 -5.17 8.05 -27.45
CA VAL A 12 -6.11 8.47 -26.41
C VAL A 12 -5.49 8.28 -25.03
N GLU A 13 -5.90 9.12 -24.09
CA GLU A 13 -5.51 9.06 -22.68
C GLU A 13 -6.77 8.93 -21.83
N ILE A 14 -6.69 8.20 -20.72
CA ILE A 14 -7.73 8.13 -19.70
C ILE A 14 -7.27 9.01 -18.54
N GLN A 15 -8.15 9.91 -18.09
CA GLN A 15 -7.88 10.79 -16.97
C GLN A 15 -8.96 10.61 -15.91
N VAL A 16 -8.53 10.44 -14.66
CA VAL A 16 -9.42 10.49 -13.50
C VAL A 16 -9.64 11.95 -13.14
N ILE A 17 -10.88 12.42 -13.23
CA ILE A 17 -11.24 13.84 -13.04
C ILE A 17 -11.86 14.08 -11.66
N ASP A 18 -12.68 13.13 -11.20
CA ASP A 18 -13.41 13.18 -9.94
C ASP A 18 -13.41 11.78 -9.33
N GLY A 19 -13.31 11.70 -8.01
CA GLY A 19 -13.17 10.44 -7.28
C GLY A 19 -12.66 10.61 -5.85
N GLU A 20 -12.83 9.57 -5.06
CA GLU A 20 -12.28 9.48 -3.70
C GLU A 20 -10.75 9.40 -3.76
N THR A 21 -10.05 10.01 -2.79
CA THR A 21 -8.58 10.18 -2.84
C THR A 21 -7.83 8.86 -3.04
N HIS A 22 -8.24 7.80 -2.35
CA HIS A 22 -7.60 6.49 -2.45
C HIS A 22 -7.84 5.84 -3.82
N LEU A 23 -9.02 6.00 -4.41
CA LEU A 23 -9.32 5.51 -5.76
C LEU A 23 -8.53 6.26 -6.83
N VAL A 24 -8.35 7.58 -6.66
CA VAL A 24 -7.50 8.38 -7.56
C VAL A 24 -6.05 7.89 -7.52
N GLY A 25 -5.52 7.64 -6.32
CA GLY A 25 -4.19 7.06 -6.13
C GLY A 25 -4.07 5.67 -6.75
N LEU A 26 -5.05 4.80 -6.50
CA LEU A 26 -5.08 3.43 -7.00
C LEU A 26 -5.13 3.39 -8.53
N ALA A 27 -5.95 4.22 -9.18
CA ALA A 27 -6.02 4.30 -10.64
C ALA A 27 -4.66 4.67 -11.26
N ALA A 28 -3.93 5.57 -10.61
CA ALA A 28 -2.60 5.99 -11.04
C ALA A 28 -1.56 4.87 -10.84
N ALA A 29 -1.57 4.21 -9.68
CA ALA A 29 -0.68 3.10 -9.34
C ALA A 29 -0.91 1.87 -10.24
N ALA A 30 -2.18 1.55 -10.53
CA ALA A 30 -2.57 0.45 -11.42
C ALA A 30 -2.32 0.76 -12.91
N HIS A 31 -1.87 1.98 -13.23
CA HIS A 31 -1.62 2.44 -14.60
C HIS A 31 -2.80 2.17 -15.55
N ILE A 32 -4.02 2.53 -15.14
CA ILE A 32 -5.22 2.28 -15.93
C ILE A 32 -5.12 2.95 -17.31
N HIS A 33 -5.31 2.14 -18.35
CA HIS A 33 -5.28 2.57 -19.75
C HIS A 33 -6.40 1.88 -20.54
N GLN A 34 -6.54 2.22 -21.82
CA GLN A 34 -7.61 1.70 -22.70
C GLN A 34 -7.75 0.17 -22.79
N GLY A 35 -6.73 -0.57 -22.38
CA GLY A 35 -6.68 -2.03 -22.40
C GLY A 35 -6.92 -2.67 -21.02
N SER A 36 -6.81 -1.90 -19.94
CA SER A 36 -7.03 -2.32 -18.55
C SER A 36 -8.22 -1.61 -17.89
N VAL A 37 -8.91 -0.72 -18.60
CA VAL A 37 -10.08 0.01 -18.06
C VAL A 37 -11.20 -0.91 -17.57
N HIS A 38 -11.31 -2.13 -18.10
CA HIS A 38 -12.24 -3.13 -17.56
C HIS A 38 -11.89 -3.55 -16.12
N ASP A 39 -10.62 -3.79 -15.81
CA ASP A 39 -10.13 -4.13 -14.46
C ASP A 39 -10.56 -3.07 -13.44
N TRP A 40 -10.55 -1.79 -13.85
CA TRP A 40 -11.05 -0.70 -13.01
C TRP A 40 -12.52 -0.91 -12.60
N TYR A 41 -13.39 -1.13 -13.57
CA TYR A 41 -14.83 -1.26 -13.36
C TYR A 41 -15.26 -2.60 -12.75
N GLU A 42 -14.45 -3.64 -12.94
CA GLU A 42 -14.77 -4.99 -12.47
C GLU A 42 -14.20 -5.28 -11.08
N GLU A 43 -13.05 -4.70 -10.73
CA GLU A 43 -12.29 -5.10 -9.54
C GLU A 43 -11.89 -3.93 -8.62
N LEU A 44 -11.66 -2.72 -9.14
CA LEU A 44 -10.98 -1.66 -8.37
C LEU A 44 -11.88 -0.50 -7.89
N GLU A 45 -12.93 -0.13 -8.63
CA GLU A 45 -13.73 1.08 -8.34
C GLU A 45 -14.47 1.04 -6.99
N ASP A 46 -14.84 -0.16 -6.52
CA ASP A 46 -15.63 -0.34 -5.30
C ASP A 46 -14.79 -0.64 -4.05
N LEU A 47 -13.45 -0.57 -4.16
CA LEU A 47 -12.56 -0.85 -3.04
C LEU A 47 -12.56 0.26 -1.99
N ASP A 48 -12.52 -0.14 -0.73
CA ASP A 48 -12.34 0.80 0.37
C ASP A 48 -10.90 1.32 0.45
N GLU A 49 -10.69 2.32 1.30
CA GLU A 49 -9.39 2.97 1.50
C GLU A 49 -8.30 1.98 1.95
N THR A 50 -8.65 0.98 2.75
CA THR A 50 -7.70 -0.01 3.27
C THR A 50 -7.24 -0.93 2.15
N ALA A 51 -8.17 -1.52 1.42
CA ALA A 51 -7.89 -2.40 0.30
C ALA A 51 -7.10 -1.68 -0.80
N ALA A 52 -7.49 -0.44 -1.14
CA ALA A 52 -6.77 0.37 -2.11
C ALA A 52 -5.32 0.61 -1.68
N THR A 53 -5.09 0.91 -0.41
CA THR A 53 -3.74 1.13 0.14
C THR A 53 -2.88 -0.14 0.08
N GLN A 54 -3.45 -1.29 0.45
CA GLN A 54 -2.76 -2.58 0.39
C GLN A 54 -2.39 -2.96 -1.06
N ILE A 55 -3.29 -2.74 -2.01
CA ILE A 55 -3.03 -2.99 -3.44
C ILE A 55 -1.98 -2.03 -3.98
N MET A 56 -2.08 -0.73 -3.68
CA MET A 56 -1.08 0.25 -4.11
C MET A 56 0.34 -0.14 -3.65
N PHE A 57 0.48 -0.60 -2.41
CA PHE A 57 1.76 -1.10 -1.90
C PHE A 57 2.31 -2.28 -2.73
N LEU A 58 1.48 -3.26 -3.06
CA LEU A 58 1.90 -4.42 -3.86
C LEU A 58 2.22 -4.02 -5.32
N LEU A 59 1.47 -3.10 -5.90
CA LEU A 59 1.76 -2.56 -7.23
C LEU A 59 3.12 -1.84 -7.25
N ASP A 60 3.44 -1.09 -6.20
CA ASP A 60 4.76 -0.44 -6.04
C ASP A 60 5.91 -1.46 -5.89
N LEU A 61 5.65 -2.64 -5.34
CA LEU A 61 6.59 -3.77 -5.33
C LEU A 61 6.74 -4.43 -6.72
N GLY A 62 5.88 -4.10 -7.67
CA GLY A 62 5.92 -4.60 -9.06
C GLY A 62 5.00 -5.80 -9.32
N TYR A 63 4.07 -6.11 -8.41
CA TYR A 63 3.01 -7.07 -8.68
C TYR A 63 2.03 -6.54 -9.73
N ASN A 64 1.39 -7.43 -10.49
CA ASN A 64 0.32 -7.05 -11.41
C ASN A 64 -1.04 -7.08 -10.70
N ILE A 65 -2.06 -6.44 -11.28
CA ILE A 65 -3.40 -6.31 -10.69
C ILE A 65 -3.95 -7.67 -10.21
N SER A 66 -3.92 -8.70 -11.06
CA SER A 66 -4.39 -10.04 -10.69
C SER A 66 -3.66 -10.60 -9.47
N ASP A 67 -2.32 -10.51 -9.44
CA ASP A 67 -1.52 -10.96 -8.30
C ASP A 67 -1.83 -10.17 -7.03
N THR A 68 -2.11 -8.86 -7.15
CA THR A 68 -2.45 -8.02 -5.99
C THR A 68 -3.83 -8.34 -5.43
N MET A 69 -4.82 -8.59 -6.29
CA MET A 69 -6.19 -8.93 -5.88
C MET A 69 -6.23 -10.24 -5.08
N ASP A 70 -5.35 -11.19 -5.39
CA ASP A 70 -5.27 -12.47 -4.69
C ASP A 70 -4.64 -12.38 -3.28
N ARG A 71 -3.90 -11.31 -2.96
CA ARG A 71 -3.07 -11.25 -1.74
C ARG A 71 -3.12 -9.93 -0.96
N TYR A 72 -3.87 -8.92 -1.40
CA TYR A 72 -3.85 -7.61 -0.73
C TYR A 72 -4.26 -7.72 0.76
N GLU A 73 -5.14 -8.65 1.11
CA GLU A 73 -5.53 -8.91 2.49
C GLU A 73 -4.38 -9.41 3.39
N ASP A 74 -3.30 -9.95 2.81
CA ASP A 74 -2.11 -10.38 3.54
C ASP A 74 -1.22 -9.18 3.94
N VAL A 75 -1.43 -7.99 3.35
CA VAL A 75 -0.68 -6.77 3.69
C VAL A 75 -1.13 -6.23 5.05
N CYS A 76 -0.25 -6.30 6.04
CA CYS A 76 -0.55 -5.82 7.39
C CYS A 76 -0.23 -4.33 7.52
N LEU A 77 -1.27 -3.51 7.68
CA LEU A 77 -1.15 -2.07 7.95
C LEU A 77 -1.15 -1.79 9.45
N PHE A 78 -0.33 -0.82 9.86
CA PHE A 78 -0.31 -0.28 11.22
C PHE A 78 -0.39 1.25 11.18
N GLU A 79 -1.37 1.80 11.90
CA GLU A 79 -1.55 3.24 12.10
C GLU A 79 -0.65 3.73 13.24
N GLY A 80 0.36 4.53 12.89
CA GLY A 80 1.30 5.13 13.83
C GLY A 80 2.70 5.25 13.26
N THR A 81 3.63 5.74 14.07
CA THR A 81 5.04 5.79 13.67
C THR A 81 5.70 4.42 13.81
N ALA A 82 6.83 4.23 13.15
CA ALA A 82 7.63 3.03 13.32
C ALA A 82 8.10 2.82 14.78
N SER A 83 8.29 3.91 15.55
CA SER A 83 8.61 3.81 16.97
C SER A 83 7.42 3.32 17.79
N ASP A 84 6.18 3.71 17.42
CA ASP A 84 4.97 3.22 18.07
C ASP A 84 4.81 1.73 17.81
N TYR A 85 5.02 1.27 16.58
CA TYR A 85 5.00 -0.15 16.24
C TYR A 85 6.06 -0.95 17.00
N ALA A 86 7.30 -0.45 17.06
CA ALA A 86 8.36 -1.09 17.84
C ALA A 86 8.02 -1.14 19.33
N TYR A 87 7.37 -0.11 19.88
CA TYR A 87 6.87 -0.11 21.25
C TYR A 87 5.82 -1.18 21.47
N GLU A 88 4.77 -1.23 20.63
CA GLU A 88 3.68 -2.19 20.77
C GLU A 88 4.18 -3.63 20.63
N LEU A 89 4.92 -3.93 19.56
CA LEU A 89 5.46 -5.25 19.31
C LEU A 89 6.30 -5.78 20.47
N ILE A 90 7.20 -4.95 21.02
CA ILE A 90 8.06 -5.36 22.13
C ILE A 90 7.24 -5.57 23.42
N ASN A 91 6.28 -4.70 23.72
CA ASN A 91 5.45 -4.85 24.92
C ASN A 91 4.46 -6.03 24.82
N GLU A 92 4.05 -6.42 23.62
CA GLU A 92 3.20 -7.59 23.39
C GLU A 92 3.99 -8.91 23.44
N THR A 93 5.22 -8.92 22.95
CA THR A 93 6.02 -10.15 22.80
C THR A 93 7.00 -10.40 23.93
N THR A 94 7.35 -9.36 24.71
CA THR A 94 8.43 -9.41 25.70
C THR A 94 8.01 -8.80 27.04
N GLU A 95 8.17 -9.56 28.12
CA GLU A 95 7.98 -9.02 29.48
C GLU A 95 9.19 -8.17 29.88
N ILE A 96 9.02 -6.83 29.84
CA ILE A 96 10.07 -5.88 30.22
C ILE A 96 10.07 -5.66 31.74
N PRO A 97 11.20 -5.92 32.43
CA PRO A 97 11.33 -5.58 33.85
C PRO A 97 11.12 -4.08 34.09
N GLU A 98 10.39 -3.72 35.16
CA GLU A 98 10.08 -2.30 35.47
C GLU A 98 11.31 -1.40 35.53
N THR A 99 12.43 -1.94 36.01
CA THR A 99 13.71 -1.21 36.11
C THR A 99 14.32 -0.85 34.76
N LEU A 100 13.93 -1.53 33.67
CA LEU A 100 14.47 -1.34 32.33
C LEU A 100 13.53 -0.56 31.40
N ARG A 101 12.26 -0.36 31.77
CA ARG A 101 11.23 0.22 30.88
C ARG A 101 11.64 1.57 30.26
N TYR A 102 12.30 2.44 31.03
CA TYR A 102 12.72 3.77 30.56
C TYR A 102 14.09 3.79 29.87
N TYR A 103 14.74 2.63 29.69
CA TYR A 103 16.04 2.50 29.04
C TYR A 103 15.96 1.90 27.64
N ILE A 104 14.76 1.56 27.17
CA ILE A 104 14.56 1.01 25.83
C ILE A 104 14.40 2.17 24.84
N ASP A 105 15.25 2.15 23.81
CA ASP A 105 15.22 3.12 22.72
C ASP A 105 14.44 2.52 21.54
N TYR A 106 13.14 2.80 21.50
CA TYR A 106 12.24 2.29 20.45
C TYR A 106 12.51 2.92 19.08
N ASP A 107 13.06 4.14 19.03
CA ASP A 107 13.49 4.78 17.77
C ASP A 107 14.66 4.03 17.13
N ALA A 108 15.61 3.57 17.94
CA ALA A 108 16.73 2.75 17.47
C ALA A 108 16.24 1.39 16.95
N ILE A 109 15.33 0.73 17.67
CA ILE A 109 14.75 -0.55 17.25
C ILE A 109 13.97 -0.39 15.93
N ALA A 110 13.10 0.62 15.85
CA ALA A 110 12.34 0.93 14.65
C ALA A 110 13.22 1.24 13.44
N ARG A 111 14.36 1.92 13.66
CA ARG A 111 15.35 2.16 12.60
C ARG A 111 15.95 0.87 12.07
N ASP A 112 16.30 -0.07 12.96
CA ASP A 112 16.84 -1.36 12.57
C ASP A 112 15.80 -2.18 11.79
N MET A 113 14.54 -2.20 12.22
CA MET A 113 13.42 -2.85 11.51
C MET A 113 13.27 -2.30 10.08
N LYS A 114 13.34 -0.97 9.89
CA LYS A 114 13.31 -0.35 8.55
C LYS A 114 14.50 -0.75 7.69
N ILE A 115 15.72 -0.74 8.25
CA ILE A 115 16.94 -1.09 7.52
C ILE A 115 16.92 -2.56 7.10
N ASN A 116 16.41 -3.43 7.97
CA ASN A 116 16.25 -4.85 7.68
C ASN A 116 15.14 -5.10 6.67
N GLY A 117 14.23 -4.15 6.46
CA GLY A 117 13.07 -4.24 5.58
C GLY A 117 11.87 -4.95 6.22
N GLU A 118 11.88 -5.19 7.53
CA GLU A 118 10.78 -5.79 8.28
C GLU A 118 9.52 -4.92 8.19
N ILE A 119 9.72 -3.59 8.23
CA ILE A 119 8.65 -2.60 8.10
C ILE A 119 8.97 -1.59 7.00
N THR A 120 7.93 -1.06 6.36
CA THR A 120 8.03 0.02 5.38
C THR A 120 7.02 1.12 5.71
N GLU A 121 7.48 2.38 5.77
CA GLU A 121 6.59 3.54 5.93
C GLU A 121 6.08 3.95 4.55
N ILE A 122 4.76 3.90 4.36
CA ILE A 122 4.10 4.18 3.08
C ILE A 122 3.46 5.57 3.08
N GLU A 123 2.95 6.02 4.24
CA GLU A 123 2.42 7.37 4.44
C GLU A 123 2.76 7.89 5.84
N ARG A 124 2.38 9.14 6.12
CA ARG A 124 2.59 9.71 7.46
C ARG A 124 1.74 8.95 8.47
N GLU A 125 2.39 8.34 9.45
CA GLU A 125 1.74 7.52 10.48
C GLU A 125 1.05 6.27 9.90
N LEU A 126 1.56 5.73 8.79
CA LEU A 126 1.09 4.46 8.23
C LEU A 126 2.25 3.61 7.74
N ILE A 127 2.35 2.38 8.26
CA ILE A 127 3.41 1.44 7.92
C ILE A 127 2.84 0.09 7.49
N VAL A 128 3.57 -0.60 6.61
CA VAL A 128 3.40 -2.03 6.34
C VAL A 128 4.35 -2.80 7.24
N THR A 129 3.83 -3.77 8.00
CA THR A 129 4.59 -4.47 9.05
C THR A 129 5.16 -5.83 8.63
N ASN A 130 4.81 -6.30 7.44
CA ASN A 130 5.29 -7.56 6.87
C ASN A 130 5.86 -7.38 5.46
N ALA A 131 6.61 -6.30 5.25
CA ALA A 131 7.02 -5.83 3.92
C ALA A 131 7.90 -6.83 3.11
N GLN A 132 8.38 -7.92 3.72
CA GLN A 132 9.21 -8.95 3.07
C GLN A 132 8.47 -10.24 2.74
N GLU A 133 7.17 -10.32 3.04
CA GLU A 133 6.42 -11.58 2.96
C GLU A 133 5.70 -11.80 1.62
N PHE A 134 5.94 -10.94 0.62
CA PHE A 134 5.19 -10.91 -0.64
C PHE A 134 5.98 -11.36 -1.86
#